data_AF-A0A378B3D7-F1
#
_entry.id   AF-A0A378B3D7-F1
#
_cell.length_a   1.000
_cell.length_b   1.000
_cell.length_c   1.000
_cell.angle_alpha   90.00
_cell.angle_beta   90.00
_cell.angle_gamma   90.00
#
_symmetry.space_group_name_H-M   'P 1'
#
loop_
_entity.id
_entity.type
_entity.pdbx_description
1 polymer ?
#
loop_
_entity_poly.entity_id
_entity_poly.type
_entity_poly.pdbx_seq_one_letter_code
_entity_poly.pdbx_strand_id
1 'polypeptide(L)'
;MSPKCSAPWVDKTRQSEMKTIPLQARKSAHRSRYLWLYGRNKRHGRIAERLEAAQMVLPDTSRCWAMKELARELWSRRYDEQSRRLWQEWIAMAKDVGVPLLSSAARTLRKRLYGILNAMKYRVSNGNAESLNSKIRLLRIKSRGYRNKERFKVAVMFHYGRLNMDF
;
A
#
# COMPACT_ATOMS: atom_id res chain seq x y z
N MET A 1 -11.07 0.86 -2.67
CA MET A 1 -9.73 0.89 -2.04
C MET A 1 -9.18 2.29 -2.23
N SER A 2 -8.91 3.03 -1.15
CA SER A 2 -8.50 4.45 -1.21
C SER A 2 -7.18 4.66 -1.99
N PRO A 3 -6.92 5.86 -2.56
CA PRO A 3 -5.74 6.17 -3.39
C PRO A 3 -4.38 6.04 -2.67
N LYS A 4 -4.41 5.69 -1.38
CA LYS A 4 -3.24 5.44 -0.54
C LYS A 4 -2.89 3.95 -0.61
N CYS A 5 -2.46 3.46 -1.76
CA CYS A 5 -1.52 2.34 -1.76
C CYS A 5 -0.25 2.85 -1.06
N SER A 6 -0.19 2.68 0.26
CA SER A 6 1.07 2.79 0.96
C SER A 6 1.94 1.69 0.38
N ALA A 7 2.98 2.09 -0.35
CA ALA A 7 4.00 1.20 -0.87
C ALA A 7 5.19 1.30 0.09
N PRO A 8 5.10 0.69 1.30
CA PRO A 8 6.12 0.85 2.33
C PRO A 8 7.49 0.37 1.87
N TRP A 9 7.53 -0.54 0.89
CA TRP A 9 8.76 -1.01 0.27
C TRP A 9 9.56 0.11 -0.41
N VAL A 10 8.93 1.18 -0.93
CA VAL A 10 9.65 2.31 -1.53
C VAL A 10 10.43 3.09 -0.46
N ASP A 11 9.76 3.52 0.62
CA ASP A 11 10.41 4.30 1.67
C ASP A 11 11.42 3.46 2.48
N LYS A 12 11.14 2.17 2.69
CA LYS A 12 12.09 1.27 3.35
C LYS A 12 13.35 1.04 2.49
N THR A 13 13.20 0.86 1.18
CA THR A 13 14.34 0.76 0.26
C THR A 13 15.15 2.06 0.26
N ARG A 14 14.47 3.21 0.19
CA ARG A 14 15.09 4.54 0.31
C ARG A 14 15.91 4.70 1.59
N GLN A 15 15.38 4.25 2.73
CA GLN A 15 16.11 4.30 4.00
C GLN A 15 17.35 3.41 3.99
N SER A 16 17.29 2.25 3.35
CA SER A 16 18.42 1.35 3.19
C SER A 16 19.50 1.95 2.28
N GLU A 17 19.13 2.40 1.07
CA GLU A 17 20.06 3.02 0.12
C GLU A 17 20.66 4.32 0.66
N MET A 18 19.90 5.14 1.39
CA MET A 18 20.42 6.38 1.98
C MET A 18 21.61 6.12 2.93
N LYS A 19 21.67 4.94 3.55
CA LYS A 19 22.80 4.55 4.41
C LYS A 19 24.03 4.15 3.61
N THR A 20 23.86 3.61 2.40
CA THR A 20 24.96 3.07 1.58
C THR A 20 25.57 4.12 0.64
N ILE A 21 24.81 5.13 0.20
CA ILE A 21 25.31 6.13 -0.75
C ILE A 21 26.33 7.11 -0.13
N PRO A 22 27.28 7.65 -0.93
CA PRO A 22 28.26 8.63 -0.48
C PRO A 22 27.62 9.91 0.07
N LEU A 23 28.30 10.57 1.02
CA LEU A 23 27.79 11.77 1.68
C LEU A 23 27.45 12.90 0.69
N GLN A 24 28.23 13.08 -0.37
CA GLN A 24 27.94 14.10 -1.38
C GLN A 24 26.65 13.80 -2.15
N ALA A 25 26.40 12.53 -2.49
CA ALA A 25 25.18 12.09 -3.16
C ALA A 25 23.92 12.21 -2.27
N ARG A 26 24.07 12.14 -0.93
CA ARG A 26 22.96 12.31 0.01
C ARG A 26 22.29 13.68 -0.08
N LYS A 27 23.04 14.73 -0.48
CA LYS A 27 22.48 16.09 -0.66
C LYS A 27 21.37 16.08 -1.73
N SER A 28 21.59 15.38 -2.85
CA SER A 28 20.63 15.28 -3.96
C SER A 28 19.34 14.54 -3.58
N ALA A 29 19.42 13.58 -2.67
CA ALA A 29 18.25 12.85 -2.17
C ALA A 29 17.76 13.30 -0.78
N HIS A 30 18.28 14.41 -0.25
CA HIS A 30 17.91 14.93 1.06
C HIS A 30 16.43 15.33 1.10
N ARG A 31 15.73 14.91 2.16
CA ARG A 31 14.27 15.13 2.34
C ARG A 31 13.42 14.66 1.14
N SER A 32 13.89 13.67 0.38
CA SER A 32 13.18 13.15 -0.81
C SER A 32 11.98 12.26 -0.50
N ARG A 33 11.77 11.85 0.76
CA ARG A 33 10.73 10.89 1.18
C ARG A 33 9.36 11.16 0.54
N TYR A 34 8.88 12.39 0.60
CA TYR A 34 7.56 12.76 0.10
C TYR A 34 7.49 12.83 -1.43
N LEU A 35 8.63 13.04 -2.11
CA LEU A 35 8.70 13.08 -3.57
C LEU A 35 8.25 11.73 -4.17
N TRP A 36 8.63 10.62 -3.53
CA TRP A 36 8.26 9.25 -3.93
C TRP A 36 6.79 8.89 -3.69
N LEU A 37 6.05 9.69 -2.91
CA LEU A 37 4.63 9.43 -2.66
C LEU A 37 3.74 9.98 -3.76
N TYR A 38 4.14 11.10 -4.38
CA TYR A 38 3.43 11.70 -5.50
C TYR A 38 3.33 10.73 -6.67
N GLY A 39 2.18 10.78 -7.35
CA GLY A 39 1.99 10.06 -8.59
C GLY A 39 2.60 10.80 -9.77
N ARG A 40 2.75 10.09 -10.88
CA ARG A 40 3.34 10.66 -12.11
C ARG A 40 2.76 12.02 -12.50
N ASN A 41 1.47 12.21 -12.27
CA ASN A 41 0.67 13.37 -12.70
C ASN A 41 0.78 14.60 -11.77
N LYS A 42 1.56 14.54 -10.68
CA LYS A 42 1.76 15.66 -9.74
C LYS A 42 3.21 16.17 -9.74
N ARG A 43 3.91 16.00 -10.86
CA ARG A 43 5.34 16.31 -11.02
C ARG A 43 5.51 17.50 -11.96
N HIS A 44 5.53 18.70 -11.40
CA HIS A 44 5.78 19.92 -12.16
C HIS A 44 6.79 20.81 -11.43
N GLY A 45 7.57 21.57 -12.19
CA GLY A 45 8.60 22.48 -11.71
C GLY A 45 9.59 21.78 -10.76
N ARG A 46 9.89 22.47 -9.66
CA ARG A 46 10.90 22.07 -8.66
C ARG A 46 10.71 20.67 -8.05
N ILE A 47 9.48 20.12 -8.05
CA ILE A 47 9.23 18.76 -7.55
C ILE A 47 9.78 17.71 -8.51
N ALA A 48 9.65 17.93 -9.82
CA ALA A 48 10.15 17.01 -10.85
C ALA A 48 11.68 16.94 -10.84
N GLU A 49 12.34 18.10 -10.89
CA GLU A 49 13.81 18.22 -10.85
C GLU A 49 14.41 17.53 -9.62
N ARG A 50 13.81 17.76 -8.44
CA ARG A 50 14.29 17.12 -7.19
C ARG A 50 14.09 15.61 -7.19
N LEU A 51 13.02 15.12 -7.81
CA LEU A 51 12.79 13.69 -7.94
C LEU A 51 13.80 13.07 -8.89
N GLU A 52 14.08 13.69 -10.04
CA GLU A 52 15.10 13.24 -10.99
C GLU A 52 16.48 13.19 -10.34
N ALA A 53 16.88 14.25 -9.63
CA ALA A 53 18.13 14.27 -8.88
C ALA A 53 18.20 13.15 -7.82
N ALA A 54 17.09 12.86 -7.13
CA ALA A 54 17.01 11.75 -6.19
C ALA A 54 17.03 10.38 -6.88
N GLN A 55 16.49 10.27 -8.10
CA GLN A 55 16.48 9.03 -8.88
C GLN A 55 17.87 8.62 -9.33
N MET A 56 18.70 9.60 -9.70
CA MET A 56 20.10 9.37 -10.11
C MET A 56 20.96 8.76 -9.00
N VAL A 57 20.65 9.06 -7.73
CA VAL A 57 21.46 8.61 -6.59
C VAL A 57 20.81 7.48 -5.79
N LEU A 58 19.56 7.10 -6.07
CA LEU A 58 18.82 6.04 -5.39
C LEU A 58 18.19 5.07 -6.42
N PRO A 59 18.99 4.26 -7.12
CA PRO A 59 18.52 3.42 -8.22
C PRO A 59 17.47 2.38 -7.81
N ASP A 60 17.63 1.70 -6.66
CA ASP A 60 16.67 0.68 -6.22
C ASP A 60 15.37 1.30 -5.73
N THR A 61 15.45 2.46 -5.05
CA THR A 61 14.26 3.24 -4.70
C THR A 61 13.51 3.67 -5.96
N SER A 62 14.25 4.08 -7.00
CA SER A 62 13.69 4.49 -8.28
C SER A 62 12.95 3.35 -8.97
N ARG A 63 13.57 2.16 -9.03
CA ARG A 63 12.93 0.94 -9.55
C ARG A 63 11.69 0.57 -8.74
N CYS A 64 11.76 0.62 -7.42
CA CYS A 64 10.61 0.37 -6.55
C CYS A 64 9.47 1.37 -6.80
N TRP A 65 9.80 2.64 -6.99
CA TRP A 65 8.83 3.68 -7.28
C TRP A 65 8.18 3.48 -8.66
N ALA A 66 8.97 3.13 -9.69
CA ALA A 66 8.45 2.81 -11.01
C ALA A 66 7.45 1.65 -10.96
N MET A 67 7.79 0.57 -10.23
CA MET A 67 6.90 -0.57 -10.04
C MET A 67 5.62 -0.21 -9.27
N LYS A 68 5.72 0.66 -8.26
CA LYS A 68 4.54 1.21 -7.57
C LYS A 68 3.63 1.98 -8.53
N GLU A 69 4.17 2.83 -9.39
CA GLU A 69 3.35 3.59 -10.34
C GLU A 69 2.72 2.68 -11.40
N LEU A 70 3.44 1.68 -11.91
CA LEU A 70 2.86 0.66 -12.80
C LEU A 70 1.72 -0.11 -12.11
N ALA A 71 1.87 -0.49 -10.85
CA ALA A 71 0.79 -1.12 -10.08
C ALA A 71 -0.43 -0.21 -9.91
N ARG A 72 -0.20 1.10 -9.72
CA ARG A 72 -1.27 2.10 -9.64
C ARG A 72 -2.02 2.22 -10.97
N GLU A 73 -1.30 2.25 -12.09
CA GLU A 73 -1.89 2.26 -13.43
C GLU A 73 -2.74 1.01 -13.63
N LEU A 74 -2.20 -0.19 -13.35
CA LEU A 74 -2.96 -1.45 -13.41
C LEU A 74 -4.22 -1.44 -12.53
N TRP A 75 -4.11 -0.92 -11.31
CA TRP A 75 -5.25 -0.81 -10.39
C TRP A 75 -6.33 0.15 -10.88
N SER A 76 -5.94 1.23 -11.56
CA SER A 76 -6.88 2.25 -12.06
C SER A 76 -7.69 1.80 -13.29
N ARG A 77 -7.21 0.76 -14.00
CA ARG A 77 -7.91 0.19 -15.16
C ARG A 77 -9.25 -0.42 -14.76
N ARG A 78 -10.20 -0.42 -15.69
CA ARG A 78 -11.42 -1.23 -15.56
C ARG A 78 -11.02 -2.70 -15.63
N TYR A 79 -11.66 -3.54 -14.80
CA TYR A 79 -11.46 -4.98 -14.84
C TYR A 79 -11.87 -5.55 -16.21
N ASP A 80 -11.02 -6.41 -16.74
CA ASP A 80 -11.18 -7.17 -17.98
C ASP A 80 -10.55 -8.57 -17.81
N GLU A 81 -10.68 -9.44 -18.82
CA GLU A 81 -10.13 -10.79 -18.79
C GLU A 81 -8.59 -10.80 -18.71
N GLN A 82 -7.94 -9.75 -19.23
CA GLN A 82 -6.49 -9.58 -19.22
C GLN A 82 -5.93 -9.16 -17.86
N SER A 83 -6.76 -8.60 -16.97
CA SER A 83 -6.33 -8.03 -15.70
C SER A 83 -5.54 -9.03 -14.85
N ARG A 84 -5.95 -10.31 -14.83
CA ARG A 84 -5.22 -11.37 -14.12
C ARG A 84 -3.80 -11.53 -14.66
N ARG A 85 -3.67 -11.63 -15.98
CA ARG A 85 -2.38 -11.82 -16.66
C ARG A 85 -1.46 -10.64 -16.41
N LEU A 86 -1.96 -9.42 -16.56
CA LEU A 86 -1.18 -8.19 -16.33
C LEU A 86 -0.65 -8.08 -14.89
N TRP A 87 -1.47 -8.45 -13.89
CA TRP A 87 -0.99 -8.50 -12.52
C TRP A 87 0.05 -9.60 -12.27
N GLN A 88 -0.06 -10.75 -12.95
CA GLN A 88 0.95 -11.81 -12.89
C GLN A 88 2.27 -11.37 -13.52
N GLU A 89 2.22 -10.70 -14.67
CA GLU A 89 3.39 -10.10 -15.33
C GLU A 89 4.05 -9.05 -14.44
N TRP A 90 3.25 -8.17 -13.81
CA TRP A 90 3.75 -7.22 -12.81
C TRP A 90 4.45 -7.92 -11.64
N ILE A 91 3.88 -9.01 -11.12
CA ILE A 91 4.48 -9.79 -10.04
C ILE A 91 5.80 -10.43 -10.46
N ALA A 92 5.91 -10.91 -11.69
CA ALA A 92 7.15 -11.46 -12.24
C ALA A 92 8.21 -10.36 -12.35
N MET A 93 7.92 -9.27 -13.06
CA MET A 93 8.79 -8.10 -13.17
C MET A 93 9.26 -7.59 -11.80
N ALA A 94 8.36 -7.51 -10.82
CA ALA A 94 8.69 -7.01 -9.49
C ALA A 94 9.67 -7.90 -8.72
N LYS A 95 9.70 -9.21 -9.01
CA LYS A 95 10.70 -10.13 -8.44
C LYS A 95 12.04 -10.01 -9.18
N ASP A 96 11.99 -9.84 -10.50
CA ASP A 96 13.18 -9.79 -11.36
C ASP A 96 13.98 -8.50 -11.16
N VAL A 97 13.35 -7.42 -10.69
CA VAL A 97 14.04 -6.18 -10.27
C VAL A 97 15.13 -6.41 -9.21
N GLY A 98 15.06 -7.51 -8.45
CA GLY A 98 16.12 -7.90 -7.51
C GLY A 98 16.12 -7.16 -6.17
N VAL A 99 15.16 -6.27 -5.91
CA VAL A 99 15.08 -5.54 -4.64
C VAL A 99 14.31 -6.38 -3.60
N PRO A 100 14.92 -6.79 -2.47
CA PRO A 100 14.33 -7.76 -1.54
C PRO A 100 12.94 -7.36 -0.99
N LEU A 101 12.77 -6.07 -0.67
CA LEU A 101 11.50 -5.54 -0.15
C LEU A 101 10.40 -5.54 -1.20
N LEU A 102 10.73 -5.27 -2.46
CA LEU A 102 9.80 -5.32 -3.58
C LEU A 102 9.42 -6.79 -3.89
N SER A 103 10.39 -7.70 -3.91
CA SER A 103 10.13 -9.14 -4.12
C SER A 103 9.23 -9.73 -3.03
N SER A 104 9.39 -9.28 -1.77
CA SER A 104 8.50 -9.64 -0.67
C SER A 104 7.07 -9.09 -0.87
N ALA A 105 6.96 -7.84 -1.32
CA ALA A 105 5.68 -7.24 -1.67
C ALA A 105 4.99 -8.00 -2.82
N ALA A 106 5.73 -8.36 -3.87
CA ALA A 106 5.22 -9.15 -5.00
C ALA A 106 4.73 -10.53 -4.55
N ARG A 107 5.44 -11.20 -3.63
CA ARG A 107 5.00 -12.47 -3.03
C ARG A 107 3.69 -12.32 -2.27
N THR A 108 3.52 -11.22 -1.53
CA THR A 108 2.30 -10.92 -0.79
C THR A 108 1.14 -10.63 -1.73
N LEU A 109 1.37 -9.84 -2.77
CA LEU A 109 0.37 -9.54 -3.80
C LEU A 109 -0.07 -10.80 -4.54
N ARG A 110 0.86 -11.70 -4.88
CA ARG A 110 0.53 -13.00 -5.49
C ARG A 110 -0.44 -13.83 -4.64
N LYS A 111 -0.20 -13.92 -3.33
CA LYS A 111 -1.10 -14.63 -2.40
C LYS A 111 -2.50 -14.00 -2.32
N ARG A 112 -2.61 -12.69 -2.57
CA ARG A 112 -3.85 -11.92 -2.46
C ARG A 112 -4.47 -11.57 -3.82
N LEU A 113 -3.93 -12.08 -4.93
CA LEU A 113 -4.28 -11.68 -6.29
C LEU A 113 -5.78 -11.85 -6.56
N TYR A 114 -6.38 -12.95 -6.11
CA TYR A 114 -7.81 -13.17 -6.24
C TYR A 114 -8.66 -12.05 -5.62
N GLY A 115 -8.31 -11.60 -4.41
CA GLY A 115 -9.00 -10.49 -3.74
C GLY A 115 -8.82 -9.15 -4.45
N ILE A 116 -7.63 -8.91 -5.03
CA ILE A 116 -7.34 -7.70 -5.83
C ILE A 116 -8.23 -7.67 -7.07
N LEU A 117 -8.28 -8.78 -7.82
CA LEU A 117 -9.10 -8.89 -9.03
C LEU A 117 -10.60 -8.75 -8.74
N ASN A 118 -11.09 -9.38 -7.66
CA ASN A 118 -12.47 -9.21 -7.25
C ASN A 118 -12.78 -7.76 -6.85
N ALA A 119 -11.88 -7.11 -6.11
CA ALA A 119 -12.04 -5.71 -5.75
C ALA A 119 -12.05 -4.79 -6.98
N MET A 120 -11.26 -5.09 -8.02
CA MET A 120 -11.31 -4.37 -9.30
C MET A 120 -12.62 -4.62 -10.04
N LYS A 121 -13.08 -5.88 -10.10
CA LYS A 121 -14.30 -6.29 -10.82
C LYS A 121 -15.56 -5.65 -10.25
N TYR A 122 -15.73 -5.76 -8.94
CA TYR A 122 -16.95 -5.32 -8.26
C TYR A 122 -16.87 -3.88 -7.74
N ARG A 123 -15.68 -3.25 -7.81
CA ARG A 123 -15.40 -1.89 -7.29
C ARG A 123 -15.93 -1.64 -5.87
N VAL A 124 -16.03 -2.70 -5.06
CA VAL A 124 -16.62 -2.59 -3.72
C VAL A 124 -15.70 -1.71 -2.87
N SER A 125 -16.29 -0.65 -2.32
CA SER A 125 -15.58 0.19 -1.36
C SER A 125 -15.40 -0.59 -0.06
N ASN A 126 -14.15 -0.70 0.39
CA ASN A 126 -13.83 -1.20 1.73
C ASN A 126 -14.31 -0.23 2.83
N GLY A 127 -14.91 0.91 2.48
CA GLY A 127 -15.33 1.96 3.41
C GLY A 127 -16.29 1.45 4.49
N ASN A 128 -17.22 0.56 4.16
CA ASN A 128 -18.14 -0.01 5.15
C ASN A 128 -17.41 -0.91 6.16
N ALA A 129 -16.49 -1.75 5.68
CA ALA A 129 -15.67 -2.58 6.55
C ALA A 129 -14.65 -1.77 7.36
N GLU A 130 -14.09 -0.70 6.81
CA GLU A 130 -13.20 0.25 7.51
C GLU A 130 -13.96 1.03 8.60
N SER A 131 -15.19 1.46 8.29
CA SER A 131 -16.10 2.12 9.24
C SER A 131 -16.43 1.17 10.40
N LEU A 132 -16.81 -0.07 10.09
CA LEU A 132 -17.07 -1.10 11.10
C LEU A 132 -15.83 -1.40 11.95
N ASN A 133 -14.65 -1.59 11.34
CA ASN A 133 -13.39 -1.81 12.05
C ASN A 133 -13.05 -0.65 12.98
N SER A 134 -13.33 0.59 12.57
CA SER A 134 -13.12 1.77 13.39
C SER A 134 -14.09 1.83 14.57
N LYS A 135 -15.36 1.46 14.37
CA LYS A 135 -16.36 1.32 15.43
C LYS A 135 -15.97 0.23 16.46
N ILE A 136 -15.55 -0.95 16.00
CA ILE A 136 -15.05 -2.03 16.86
C ILE A 136 -13.82 -1.59 17.66
N ARG A 137 -12.88 -0.88 17.02
CA ARG A 137 -11.71 -0.32 17.72
C ARG A 137 -12.14 0.69 18.79
N LEU A 138 -13.08 1.58 18.47
CA LEU A 138 -13.60 2.57 19.41
C LEU A 138 -14.28 1.91 20.60
N LEU A 139 -15.06 0.84 20.38
CA LEU A 139 -15.69 0.05 21.45
C LEU A 139 -14.63 -0.47 22.44
N ARG A 140 -13.52 -1.03 21.93
CA ARG A 140 -12.41 -1.50 22.76
C ARG A 140 -11.73 -0.38 23.55
N ILE A 141 -11.60 0.82 22.96
CA ILE A 141 -11.01 1.98 23.64
C ILE A 141 -11.93 2.47 24.75
N LYS A 142 -13.23 2.62 24.46
CA LYS A 142 -14.24 3.09 25.42
C LYS A 142 -14.34 2.16 26.63
N SER A 143 -14.22 0.85 26.42
CA SER A 143 -14.22 -0.13 27.52
C SER A 143 -12.90 -0.20 28.31
N ARG A 144 -11.88 0.59 27.95
CA ARG A 144 -10.51 0.51 28.48
C ARG A 144 -9.88 -0.88 28.32
N GLY A 145 -10.28 -1.59 27.27
CA GLY A 145 -9.84 -2.94 26.96
C GLY A 145 -10.71 -4.02 27.58
N TYR A 146 -10.72 -5.20 26.95
CA TYR A 146 -11.41 -6.38 27.46
C TYR A 146 -10.37 -7.40 27.92
N ARG A 147 -10.50 -7.88 29.17
CA ARG A 147 -9.65 -8.96 29.71
C ARG A 147 -9.92 -10.32 29.06
N ASN A 148 -11.15 -10.55 28.59
CA ASN A 148 -11.58 -11.80 27.97
C ASN A 148 -12.03 -11.55 26.52
N LYS A 149 -11.47 -12.32 25.57
CA LYS A 149 -11.76 -12.23 24.14
C LYS A 149 -13.20 -12.60 23.81
N GLU A 150 -13.81 -13.56 24.49
CA GLU A 150 -15.21 -13.96 24.27
C GLU A 150 -16.17 -12.84 24.67
N ARG A 151 -15.90 -12.16 25.80
CA ARG A 151 -16.68 -10.97 26.19
C ARG A 151 -16.57 -9.85 25.16
N PHE A 152 -15.41 -9.68 24.53
CA PHE A 152 -15.27 -8.70 23.46
C PHE A 152 -16.08 -9.07 22.21
N LYS A 153 -16.08 -10.35 21.80
CA LYS A 153 -16.92 -10.81 20.68
C LYS A 153 -18.40 -10.59 20.96
N VAL A 154 -18.87 -10.96 22.16
CA VAL A 154 -20.27 -10.74 22.57
C VAL A 154 -20.62 -9.25 22.53
N ALA A 155 -19.76 -8.37 23.04
CA ALA A 155 -19.99 -6.93 22.97
C ALA A 155 -20.02 -6.41 21.53
N VAL A 156 -19.15 -6.91 20.65
CA VAL A 156 -19.18 -6.55 19.22
C VAL A 156 -20.48 -7.03 18.55
N MET A 157 -20.92 -8.26 18.82
CA MET A 157 -22.17 -8.80 18.28
C MET A 157 -23.40 -8.06 18.84
N PHE A 158 -23.39 -7.70 20.11
CA PHE A 158 -24.45 -6.91 20.74
C PHE A 158 -24.57 -5.51 20.13
N HIS A 159 -23.46 -4.78 20.00
CA HIS A 159 -23.49 -3.40 19.50
C HIS A 159 -23.62 -3.30 17.97
N TYR A 160 -23.13 -4.29 17.22
CA TYR A 160 -23.00 -4.18 15.77
C TYR A 160 -23.51 -5.39 14.98
N GLY A 161 -23.96 -6.46 15.65
CA GLY A 161 -24.40 -7.71 15.01
C GLY A 161 -25.89 -7.77 14.65
N ARG A 162 -26.68 -6.73 14.96
CA ARG A 162 -28.15 -6.70 14.75
C ARG A 162 -28.86 -7.93 15.32
N LEU A 163 -28.38 -8.47 16.45
CA LEU A 163 -29.06 -9.55 17.14
C LEU A 163 -30.30 -8.97 17.83
N ASN A 164 -31.47 -9.55 17.53
CA ASN A 164 -32.67 -9.27 18.31
C ASN A 164 -32.45 -9.85 19.70
N MET A 165 -32.48 -8.99 20.72
CA MET A 165 -32.32 -9.34 22.13
C MET A 165 -33.67 -9.35 22.85
N ASP A 166 -34.76 -9.42 22.09
CA ASP A 166 -36.10 -9.62 22.61
C ASP A 166 -36.18 -11.07 23.11
N PHE A 167 -36.22 -11.22 24.43
CA PHE A 167 -36.55 -12.46 25.11
C PHE A 167 -38.04 -12.45 25.47
#